data_AF-A0A2D7H8R3-F1
#
_entry.id   AF-A0A2D7H8R3-F1
#
_cell.length_a   1.000
_cell.length_b   1.000
_cell.length_c   1.000
_cell.angle_alpha   90.00
_cell.angle_beta   90.00
_cell.angle_gamma   90.00
#
_symmetry.space_group_name_H-M   'P 1'
#
loop_
_entity.id
_entity.type
_entity.pdbx_description
1 polymer ?
#
loop_
_entity_poly.entity_id
_entity_poly.type
_entity_poly.pdbx_seq_one_letter_code
_entity_poly.pdbx_strand_id
1 'polypeptide(L)'
;MTQSIKTAVVLFAAFFITATTQSIFSSSSNAQEIKYEDRIGSNKGFDMCEDFRYKRITKLVSVGKISKQQGYNIWKRICSDKDAVKRILSDAVAAEELSQAQADRLLPLVDLKMTYFDSKHGRFGQPKELSRGQFRQGEITAENRESLYQRLIAANQDGKIHDFDVASIMKQLYAGFDEQTAPVEEVAKYRGALNPRIAQSGSQARVLQSAQMQRTQQQEKGYESRGYNKTKLQISDPADWIKTLEKPIYSGPQPGEKTLPLTALNLRGAQAGKEFDPVELAGDKHHLMFFVTQSRTFGRFLGQLRTQLQAIEDNSKQAWAMSVIVSTDDVNEAEKSFAVLDQRYPKNLVVGLSKDGAAGPPAYGLDKNLTATVIVAKDGIVLHNLPYVGNAFYTQPHILGAIADAMKIDHETLSKYISDKPGDAAAAYSRKSQSQTGGPANSLRKQLVPLIETQTISRADAGEILQLAKTKAALKAKLEELVREKKLTRDQAMELLNELPANSAKLRGEQ
;
A
#
# COMPACT_ATOMS: atom_id res chain seq x y z
N MET A 1 15.25 -49.15 74.08
CA MET A 1 14.91 -49.48 72.69
C MET A 1 13.55 -48.87 72.33
N THR A 2 13.39 -47.54 72.48
CA THR A 2 12.09 -46.83 72.38
C THR A 2 12.29 -45.32 72.16
N GLN A 3 13.31 -44.91 71.39
CA GLN A 3 13.58 -43.49 71.14
C GLN A 3 14.13 -43.17 69.74
N SER A 4 14.06 -44.13 68.79
CA SER A 4 14.51 -43.92 67.40
C SER A 4 13.38 -44.04 66.36
N ILE A 5 12.12 -44.25 66.80
CA ILE A 5 10.97 -44.39 65.88
C ILE A 5 10.10 -43.13 65.84
N LYS A 6 10.19 -42.24 66.85
CA LYS A 6 9.37 -41.02 66.89
C LYS A 6 9.88 -39.89 65.97
N THR A 7 11.13 -39.92 65.52
CA THR A 7 11.69 -38.88 64.63
C THR A 7 11.45 -39.19 63.14
N ALA A 8 11.25 -40.45 62.77
CA ALA A 8 10.98 -40.84 61.38
C ALA A 8 9.53 -40.60 60.95
N VAL A 9 8.56 -40.68 61.88
CA VAL A 9 7.13 -40.48 61.56
C VAL A 9 6.76 -39.00 61.43
N VAL A 10 7.44 -38.10 62.16
CA VAL A 10 7.18 -36.65 62.06
C VAL A 10 7.74 -36.05 60.76
N LEU A 11 8.83 -36.60 60.21
CA LEU A 11 9.37 -36.14 58.92
C LEU A 11 8.52 -36.58 57.71
N PHE A 12 7.86 -37.74 57.78
CA PHE A 12 6.97 -38.19 56.70
C PHE A 12 5.60 -37.50 56.68
N ALA A 13 5.05 -37.12 57.85
CA ALA A 13 3.80 -36.37 57.93
C ALA A 13 3.95 -34.91 57.46
N ALA A 14 5.12 -34.29 57.68
CA ALA A 14 5.40 -32.94 57.17
C ALA A 14 5.55 -32.92 55.64
N PHE A 15 6.12 -33.98 55.03
CA PHE A 15 6.24 -34.08 53.58
C PHE A 15 4.92 -34.38 52.86
N PHE A 16 3.98 -35.06 53.52
CA PHE A 16 2.66 -35.36 52.93
C PHE A 16 1.66 -34.20 53.00
N ILE A 17 1.80 -33.28 53.98
CA ILE A 17 0.93 -32.09 54.08
C ILE A 17 1.43 -30.93 53.19
N THR A 18 2.73 -30.87 52.89
CA THR A 18 3.24 -29.95 51.84
C THR A 18 2.95 -30.44 50.42
N ALA A 19 2.81 -31.77 50.21
CA ALA A 19 2.48 -32.34 48.90
C ALA A 19 0.98 -32.34 48.55
N THR A 20 0.09 -32.16 49.53
CA THR A 20 -1.38 -32.14 49.30
C THR A 20 -2.03 -30.75 49.42
N THR A 21 -1.26 -29.72 49.77
CA THR A 21 -1.69 -28.31 49.64
C THR A 21 -1.09 -27.61 48.41
N GLN A 22 -0.10 -28.21 47.74
CA GLN A 22 0.35 -27.78 46.41
C GLN A 22 -0.53 -28.33 45.25
N SER A 23 -1.46 -29.24 45.53
CA SER A 23 -2.38 -29.79 44.53
C SER A 23 -3.75 -29.11 44.44
N ILE A 24 -4.03 -28.09 45.27
CA ILE A 24 -5.23 -27.23 45.13
C ILE A 24 -4.89 -25.87 44.48
N PHE A 25 -3.61 -25.52 44.33
CA PHE A 25 -3.14 -24.40 43.50
C PHE A 25 -2.30 -24.84 42.30
N SER A 26 -2.37 -26.13 41.93
CA SER A 26 -2.03 -26.53 40.56
C SER A 26 -3.23 -26.20 39.68
N SER A 27 -3.39 -24.90 39.38
CA SER A 27 -4.13 -24.49 38.21
C SER A 27 -3.55 -25.29 37.06
N SER A 28 -4.33 -26.25 36.57
CA SER A 28 -4.15 -26.89 35.27
C SER A 28 -4.34 -25.82 34.20
N SER A 29 -3.40 -24.87 34.14
CA SER A 29 -3.23 -23.99 33.01
C SER A 29 -2.56 -24.82 31.92
N ASN A 30 -3.33 -25.70 31.30
CA ASN A 30 -3.19 -25.92 29.86
C ASN A 30 -3.48 -24.57 29.19
N ALA A 31 -2.55 -23.62 29.33
CA ALA A 31 -2.58 -22.34 28.66
C ALA A 31 -2.31 -22.66 27.20
N GLN A 32 -3.40 -22.86 26.45
CA GLN A 32 -3.39 -22.96 25.00
C GLN A 32 -2.53 -21.81 24.45
N GLU A 33 -1.60 -22.18 23.59
CA GLU A 33 -0.93 -21.24 22.70
C GLU A 33 -1.99 -20.33 22.06
N ILE A 34 -1.74 -19.01 21.95
CA ILE A 34 -2.72 -18.10 21.34
C ILE A 34 -2.84 -18.52 19.88
N LYS A 35 -3.95 -19.17 19.53
CA LYS A 35 -4.23 -19.60 18.16
C LYS A 35 -5.02 -18.54 17.44
N TYR A 36 -4.67 -18.30 16.18
CA TYR A 36 -5.40 -17.36 15.33
C TYR A 36 -6.87 -17.77 15.22
N GLU A 37 -7.14 -19.07 15.15
CA GLU A 37 -8.44 -19.70 14.98
C GLU A 37 -9.38 -19.56 16.17
N ASP A 38 -8.87 -19.22 17.36
CA ASP A 38 -9.67 -19.07 18.59
C ASP A 38 -10.50 -17.78 18.61
N ARG A 39 -10.46 -17.02 17.51
CA ARG A 39 -11.22 -15.78 17.29
C ARG A 39 -12.66 -16.07 16.87
N ILE A 40 -13.62 -15.71 17.73
CA ILE A 40 -15.06 -15.76 17.41
C ILE A 40 -15.36 -14.77 16.26
N GLY A 41 -15.95 -15.27 15.17
CA GLY A 41 -16.38 -14.46 14.02
C GLY A 41 -15.33 -14.21 12.93
N SER A 42 -14.10 -14.70 13.09
CA SER A 42 -13.06 -14.68 12.05
C SER A 42 -13.29 -15.82 11.06
N ASN A 43 -14.17 -15.59 10.07
CA ASN A 43 -14.17 -16.45 8.89
C ASN A 43 -12.91 -16.17 8.07
N LYS A 44 -12.29 -17.25 7.57
CA LYS A 44 -10.96 -17.37 6.93
C LYS A 44 -10.69 -16.51 5.68
N GLY A 45 -11.47 -15.45 5.44
CA GLY A 45 -11.24 -14.46 4.40
C GLY A 45 -10.48 -13.25 4.94
N PHE A 46 -9.15 -13.34 4.97
CA PHE A 46 -8.16 -12.25 5.11
C PHE A 46 -8.70 -10.87 5.60
N ASP A 47 -9.00 -10.77 6.91
CA ASP A 47 -9.16 -9.49 7.60
C ASP A 47 -7.78 -9.01 8.07
N MET A 48 -7.18 -8.12 7.28
CA MET A 48 -5.84 -7.61 7.60
C MET A 48 -5.79 -6.85 8.92
N CYS A 49 -6.91 -6.24 9.37
CA CYS A 49 -6.92 -5.49 10.63
C CYS A 49 -6.76 -6.44 11.82
N GLU A 50 -7.36 -7.62 11.74
CA GLU A 50 -7.23 -8.67 12.76
C GLU A 50 -5.85 -9.34 12.73
N ASP A 51 -5.24 -9.54 11.56
CA ASP A 51 -3.87 -10.06 11.45
C ASP A 51 -2.83 -9.15 12.12
N PHE A 52 -2.89 -7.83 11.87
CA PHE A 52 -1.99 -6.88 12.54
C PHE A 52 -2.19 -6.87 14.05
N ARG A 53 -3.44 -6.94 14.50
CA ARG A 53 -3.77 -7.01 15.93
C ARG A 53 -3.26 -8.31 16.56
N TYR A 54 -3.42 -9.44 15.88
CA TYR A 54 -2.88 -10.73 16.30
C TYR A 54 -1.36 -10.65 16.49
N LYS A 55 -0.62 -10.23 15.45
CA LYS A 55 0.84 -10.06 15.50
C LYS A 55 1.28 -9.17 16.65
N ARG A 56 0.54 -8.09 16.92
CA ARG A 56 0.81 -7.17 18.03
C ARG A 56 0.63 -7.84 19.39
N ILE A 57 -0.49 -8.51 19.62
CA ILE A 57 -0.77 -9.22 20.88
C ILE A 57 0.28 -10.31 21.12
N THR A 58 0.59 -11.09 20.08
CA THR A 58 1.62 -12.12 20.13
C THR A 58 2.98 -11.54 20.47
N LYS A 59 3.33 -10.37 19.91
CA LYS A 59 4.55 -9.64 20.27
C LYS A 59 4.55 -9.20 21.74
N LEU A 60 3.45 -8.65 22.26
CA LEU A 60 3.36 -8.25 23.68
C LEU A 60 3.59 -9.43 24.62
N VAL A 61 3.04 -10.60 24.27
CA VAL A 61 3.25 -11.85 25.01
C VAL A 61 4.70 -12.31 24.90
N SER A 62 5.28 -12.28 23.69
CA SER A 62 6.65 -12.77 23.46
C SER A 62 7.70 -11.93 24.18
N VAL A 63 7.47 -10.63 24.34
CA VAL A 63 8.37 -9.73 25.10
C VAL A 63 8.04 -9.67 26.60
N GLY A 64 7.09 -10.48 27.08
CA GLY A 64 6.73 -10.55 28.49
C GLY A 64 5.98 -9.33 29.05
N LYS A 65 5.50 -8.41 28.19
CA LYS A 65 4.72 -7.24 28.62
C LYS A 65 3.35 -7.62 29.18
N ILE A 66 2.78 -8.73 28.71
CA ILE A 66 1.54 -9.30 29.20
C ILE A 66 1.68 -10.82 29.30
N SER A 67 0.93 -11.45 30.20
CA SER A 67 0.90 -12.91 30.30
C SER A 67 0.22 -13.55 29.09
N LYS A 68 0.52 -14.83 28.83
CA LYS A 68 -0.16 -15.61 27.77
C LYS A 68 -1.68 -15.58 27.90
N GLN A 69 -2.19 -15.71 29.13
CA GLN A 69 -3.61 -15.65 29.43
C GLN A 69 -4.21 -14.26 29.15
N GLN A 70 -3.49 -13.19 29.49
CA GLN A 70 -3.91 -11.83 29.15
C GLN A 70 -3.96 -11.62 27.63
N GLY A 71 -2.93 -12.06 26.89
CA GLY A 71 -2.91 -11.99 25.44
C GLY A 71 -4.07 -12.75 24.80
N TYR A 72 -4.36 -13.95 25.30
CA TYR A 72 -5.50 -14.75 24.85
C TYR A 72 -6.85 -14.05 25.09
N ASN A 73 -7.03 -13.48 26.29
CA ASN A 73 -8.24 -12.73 26.64
C ASN A 73 -8.41 -11.49 25.78
N ILE A 74 -7.34 -10.79 25.43
CA ILE A 74 -7.37 -9.65 24.51
C ILE A 74 -7.74 -10.12 23.11
N TRP A 75 -7.14 -11.21 22.62
CA TRP A 75 -7.38 -11.74 21.28
C TRP A 75 -8.84 -12.16 21.05
N LYS A 76 -9.50 -12.71 22.07
CA LYS A 76 -10.92 -13.08 22.02
C LYS A 76 -11.90 -11.92 21.92
N ARG A 77 -11.50 -10.68 22.27
CA ARG A 77 -12.40 -9.52 22.24
C ARG A 77 -12.72 -9.11 20.81
N ILE A 78 -14.01 -9.10 20.48
CA ILE A 78 -14.54 -8.65 19.18
C ILE A 78 -14.77 -7.13 19.10
N CYS A 79 -14.63 -6.44 20.23
CA CYS A 79 -14.81 -5.00 20.37
C CYS A 79 -13.71 -4.39 21.24
N SER A 80 -13.54 -3.07 21.13
CA SER A 80 -12.64 -2.31 22.00
C SER A 80 -13.07 -2.38 23.45
N ASP A 81 -12.10 -2.29 24.35
CA ASP A 81 -12.33 -2.13 25.78
C ASP A 81 -12.97 -0.77 26.05
N LYS A 82 -14.28 -0.77 26.26
CA LYS A 82 -15.06 0.44 26.48
C LYS A 82 -14.58 1.22 27.70
N ASP A 83 -14.14 0.54 28.76
CA ASP A 83 -13.65 1.20 29.95
C ASP A 83 -12.27 1.82 29.71
N ALA A 84 -11.43 1.21 28.86
CA ALA A 84 -10.20 1.86 28.41
C ALA A 84 -10.49 3.13 27.60
N VAL A 85 -11.47 3.11 26.68
CA VAL A 85 -11.84 4.31 25.92
C VAL A 85 -12.38 5.39 26.85
N LYS A 86 -13.27 5.05 27.80
CA LYS A 86 -13.78 6.01 28.79
C LYS A 86 -12.65 6.67 29.57
N ARG A 87 -11.70 5.89 30.09
CA ARG A 87 -10.55 6.42 30.82
C ARG A 87 -9.75 7.40 29.97
N ILE A 88 -9.45 7.05 28.72
CA ILE A 88 -8.72 7.95 27.80
C ILE A 88 -9.45 9.28 27.60
N LEU A 89 -10.77 9.22 27.38
CA LEU A 89 -11.57 10.43 27.21
C LEU A 89 -11.65 11.25 28.51
N SER A 90 -11.77 10.60 29.67
CA SER A 90 -11.72 11.27 30.97
C SER A 90 -10.36 11.90 31.25
N ASP A 91 -9.26 11.24 30.90
CA ASP A 91 -7.91 11.77 31.04
C ASP A 91 -7.70 13.00 30.12
N ALA A 92 -8.27 12.96 28.91
CA ALA A 92 -8.26 14.10 27.99
C ALA A 92 -9.09 15.28 28.52
N VAL A 93 -10.22 15.01 29.21
CA VAL A 93 -10.99 16.05 29.90
C VAL A 93 -10.21 16.64 31.07
N ALA A 94 -9.56 15.80 31.88
CA ALA A 94 -8.75 16.25 33.00
C ALA A 94 -7.52 17.06 32.57
N ALA A 95 -7.00 16.80 31.38
CA ALA A 95 -5.90 17.54 30.76
C ALA A 95 -6.36 18.79 29.98
N GLU A 96 -7.65 19.14 30.03
CA GLU A 96 -8.24 20.26 29.29
C GLU A 96 -8.12 20.14 27.75
N GLU A 97 -7.85 18.93 27.25
CA GLU A 97 -7.76 18.63 25.82
C GLU A 97 -9.16 18.55 25.18
N LEU A 98 -10.16 18.12 25.97
CA LEU A 98 -11.58 18.05 25.61
C LEU A 98 -12.44 18.64 26.74
N SER A 99 -13.59 19.19 26.41
CA SER A 99 -14.66 19.39 27.40
C SER A 99 -15.40 18.08 27.68
N GLN A 100 -16.05 17.98 28.84
CA GLN A 100 -16.88 16.81 29.16
C GLN A 100 -17.94 16.55 28.08
N ALA A 101 -18.57 17.61 27.55
CA ALA A 101 -19.55 17.50 26.48
C ALA A 101 -18.95 17.02 25.13
N GLN A 102 -17.65 17.26 24.88
CA GLN A 102 -16.94 16.71 23.72
C GLN A 102 -16.63 15.22 23.92
N ALA A 103 -16.14 14.84 25.10
CA ALA A 103 -15.91 13.44 25.44
C ALA A 103 -17.19 12.59 25.36
N ASP A 104 -18.29 13.09 25.92
CA ASP A 104 -19.59 12.40 25.93
C ASP A 104 -20.14 12.15 24.52
N ARG A 105 -19.83 13.04 23.56
CA ARG A 105 -20.21 12.85 22.14
C ARG A 105 -19.45 11.73 21.45
N LEU A 106 -18.22 11.45 21.86
CA LEU A 106 -17.38 10.43 21.23
C LEU A 106 -17.69 9.02 21.74
N LEU A 107 -18.13 8.90 22.99
CA LEU A 107 -18.35 7.60 23.64
C LEU A 107 -19.33 6.67 22.88
N PRO A 108 -20.45 7.14 22.28
CA PRO A 108 -21.34 6.30 21.49
C PRO A 108 -20.68 5.59 20.31
N LEU A 109 -19.57 6.10 19.75
CA LEU A 109 -18.87 5.46 18.63
C LEU A 109 -18.39 4.04 18.98
N VAL A 110 -18.02 3.81 20.25
CA VAL A 110 -17.52 2.52 20.70
C VAL A 110 -18.62 1.46 20.63
N ASP A 111 -19.87 1.85 20.86
CA ASP A 111 -21.03 0.96 20.87
C ASP A 111 -21.60 0.69 19.47
N LEU A 112 -21.24 1.52 18.48
CA LEU A 112 -21.71 1.35 17.11
C LEU A 112 -21.14 0.07 16.47
N LYS A 113 -22.00 -0.64 15.75
CA LYS A 113 -21.61 -1.83 14.98
C LYS A 113 -20.66 -1.46 13.84
N MET A 114 -19.61 -2.25 13.66
CA MET A 114 -18.66 -2.08 12.56
C MET A 114 -19.31 -2.41 11.21
N THR A 115 -19.04 -1.56 10.21
CA THR A 115 -19.28 -1.86 8.80
C THR A 115 -17.98 -2.20 8.11
N TYR A 116 -18.04 -3.08 7.12
CA TYR A 116 -16.88 -3.56 6.39
C TYR A 116 -17.06 -3.31 4.90
N PHE A 117 -15.96 -3.09 4.20
CA PHE A 117 -15.91 -3.15 2.75
C PHE A 117 -14.92 -4.22 2.30
N ASP A 118 -15.29 -4.92 1.24
CA ASP A 118 -14.44 -5.92 0.60
C ASP A 118 -13.65 -5.27 -0.55
N SER A 119 -12.38 -5.62 -0.67
CA SER A 119 -11.52 -5.18 -1.77
C SER A 119 -10.68 -6.34 -2.30
N LYS A 120 -9.99 -6.15 -3.42
CA LYS A 120 -9.02 -7.12 -3.95
C LYS A 120 -7.87 -7.46 -2.98
N HIS A 121 -7.69 -6.68 -1.92
CA HIS A 121 -6.65 -6.83 -0.91
C HIS A 121 -7.18 -7.38 0.43
N GLY A 122 -8.45 -7.78 0.50
CA GLY A 122 -9.10 -8.30 1.71
C GLY A 122 -10.24 -7.41 2.20
N ARG A 123 -10.77 -7.78 3.38
CA ARG A 123 -11.87 -7.09 4.07
C ARG A 123 -11.32 -6.03 5.01
N PHE A 124 -11.97 -4.86 5.04
CA PHE A 124 -11.53 -3.71 5.84
C PHE A 124 -12.69 -3.09 6.61
N GLY A 125 -12.49 -2.80 7.89
CA GLY A 125 -13.43 -2.02 8.69
C GLY A 125 -13.45 -0.55 8.27
N GLN A 126 -14.64 0.05 8.21
CA GLN A 126 -14.82 1.47 7.93
C GLN A 126 -14.86 2.29 9.22
N PRO A 127 -14.28 3.51 9.25
CA PRO A 127 -14.50 4.43 10.35
C PRO A 127 -16.00 4.72 10.53
N LYS A 128 -16.46 4.63 11.77
CA LYS A 128 -17.83 4.85 12.19
C LYS A 128 -18.14 6.34 12.22
N GLU A 129 -19.42 6.68 12.04
CA GLU A 129 -19.92 8.05 12.04
C GLU A 129 -20.91 8.29 13.16
N LEU A 130 -20.86 9.49 13.76
CA LEU A 130 -21.90 9.96 14.64
C LEU A 130 -23.14 10.36 13.84
N SER A 131 -24.29 9.80 14.20
CA SER A 131 -25.59 10.17 13.62
C SER A 131 -26.12 11.51 14.15
N ARG A 132 -25.69 11.93 15.35
CA ARG A 132 -26.05 13.19 16.01
C ARG A 132 -24.86 13.74 16.80
N GLY A 133 -24.78 15.07 16.94
CA GLY A 133 -23.72 15.72 17.72
C GLY A 133 -22.36 15.71 17.02
N GLN A 134 -22.34 15.81 15.68
CA GLN A 134 -21.09 15.93 14.92
C GLN A 134 -20.30 17.16 15.38
N PHE A 135 -18.98 17.02 15.37
CA PHE A 135 -18.08 18.11 15.67
C PHE A 135 -18.07 19.12 14.51
N ARG A 136 -17.73 20.36 14.82
CA ARG A 136 -17.54 21.42 13.83
C ARG A 136 -16.07 21.54 13.46
N GLN A 137 -15.82 22.12 12.28
CA GLN A 137 -14.47 22.47 11.85
C GLN A 137 -13.79 23.37 12.89
N GLY A 138 -12.59 22.97 13.31
CA GLY A 138 -11.79 23.73 14.27
C GLY A 138 -12.30 23.68 15.70
N GLU A 139 -13.32 22.87 16.00
CA GLU A 139 -13.88 22.76 17.37
C GLU A 139 -12.85 22.21 18.37
N ILE A 140 -11.96 21.32 17.91
CA ILE A 140 -10.81 20.81 18.67
C ILE A 140 -9.56 21.35 18.01
N THR A 141 -8.63 21.90 18.80
CA THR A 141 -7.36 22.43 18.31
C THR A 141 -6.47 21.31 17.74
N ALA A 142 -5.53 21.65 16.86
CA ALA A 142 -4.61 20.67 16.28
C ALA A 142 -3.76 19.96 17.35
N GLU A 143 -3.31 20.70 18.37
CA GLU A 143 -2.56 20.18 19.51
C GLU A 143 -3.38 19.17 20.31
N ASN A 144 -4.62 19.51 20.67
CA ASN A 144 -5.48 18.59 21.44
C ASN A 144 -5.84 17.34 20.64
N ARG A 145 -6.02 17.45 19.31
CA ARG A 145 -6.19 16.28 18.43
C ARG A 145 -4.97 15.37 18.47
N GLU A 146 -3.77 15.93 18.42
CA GLU A 146 -2.53 15.16 18.48
C GLU A 146 -2.37 14.47 19.84
N SER A 147 -2.58 15.18 20.94
CA SER A 147 -2.51 14.59 22.30
C SER A 147 -3.50 13.44 22.45
N LEU A 148 -4.75 13.62 22.03
CA LEU A 148 -5.74 12.54 22.09
C LEU A 148 -5.37 11.37 21.19
N TYR A 149 -4.85 11.64 19.98
CA TYR A 149 -4.37 10.60 19.08
C TYR A 149 -3.27 9.75 19.71
N GLN A 150 -2.29 10.36 20.38
CA GLN A 150 -1.22 9.64 21.07
C GLN A 150 -1.76 8.73 22.18
N ARG A 151 -2.72 9.19 22.98
CA ARG A 151 -3.39 8.36 24.00
C ARG A 151 -4.11 7.15 23.38
N LEU A 152 -4.85 7.38 22.29
CA LEU A 152 -5.57 6.33 21.57
C LEU A 152 -4.62 5.31 20.93
N ILE A 153 -3.51 5.77 20.35
CA ILE A 153 -2.49 4.90 19.76
C ILE A 153 -1.80 4.06 20.82
N ALA A 154 -1.45 4.62 21.98
CA ALA A 154 -0.86 3.86 23.08
C ALA A 154 -1.79 2.74 23.55
N ALA A 155 -3.08 3.03 23.76
CA ALA A 155 -4.06 2.02 24.14
C ALA A 155 -4.31 0.97 23.05
N ASN A 156 -4.24 1.37 21.78
CA ASN A 156 -4.30 0.44 20.65
C ASN A 156 -3.05 -0.46 20.59
N GLN A 157 -1.86 0.08 20.88
CA GLN A 157 -0.61 -0.68 20.97
C GLN A 157 -0.65 -1.72 22.09
N ASP A 158 -1.36 -1.44 23.18
CA ASP A 158 -1.64 -2.37 24.27
C ASP A 158 -2.75 -3.41 23.94
N GLY A 159 -3.35 -3.34 22.74
CA GLY A 159 -4.44 -4.22 22.32
C GLY A 159 -5.81 -3.91 22.95
N LYS A 160 -5.92 -2.81 23.70
CA LYS A 160 -7.15 -2.39 24.41
C LYS A 160 -8.19 -1.81 23.45
N ILE A 161 -7.75 -1.14 22.38
CA ILE A 161 -8.62 -0.47 21.40
C ILE A 161 -8.29 -0.98 19.99
N HIS A 162 -9.29 -1.09 19.12
CA HIS A 162 -9.13 -1.44 17.72
C HIS A 162 -8.71 -0.26 16.85
N ASP A 163 -7.98 -0.55 15.77
CA ASP A 163 -7.51 0.48 14.82
C ASP A 163 -8.68 1.31 14.25
N PHE A 164 -9.82 0.65 13.99
CA PHE A 164 -11.00 1.33 13.47
C PHE A 164 -11.65 2.27 14.49
N ASP A 165 -11.58 1.99 15.79
CA ASP A 165 -12.18 2.85 16.81
C ASP A 165 -11.32 4.09 17.02
N VAL A 166 -9.99 3.93 16.96
CA VAL A 166 -9.07 5.07 16.87
C VAL A 166 -9.41 5.93 15.65
N ALA A 167 -9.51 5.32 14.45
CA ALA A 167 -9.83 6.06 13.23
C ALA A 167 -11.22 6.73 13.29
N SER A 168 -12.20 6.08 13.92
CA SER A 168 -13.57 6.62 14.08
C SER A 168 -13.58 7.85 14.96
N ILE A 169 -12.92 7.80 16.11
CA ILE A 169 -12.81 8.94 17.04
C ILE A 169 -12.07 10.08 16.34
N MET A 170 -10.90 9.80 15.75
CA MET A 170 -10.11 10.83 15.05
C MET A 170 -10.88 11.48 13.91
N LYS A 171 -11.66 10.70 13.15
CA LYS A 171 -12.49 11.25 12.07
C LYS A 171 -13.47 12.31 12.56
N GLN A 172 -14.07 12.11 13.74
CA GLN A 172 -14.95 13.13 14.32
C GLN A 172 -14.17 14.38 14.71
N LEU A 173 -12.98 14.25 15.30
CA LEU A 173 -12.18 15.42 15.70
C LEU A 173 -11.69 16.24 14.49
N TYR A 174 -11.51 15.59 13.35
CA TYR A 174 -11.16 16.23 12.08
C TYR A 174 -12.40 16.60 11.24
N ALA A 175 -13.59 16.71 11.85
CA ALA A 175 -14.79 17.12 11.13
C ALA A 175 -14.57 18.45 10.40
N GLY A 176 -14.94 18.50 9.12
CA GLY A 176 -14.74 19.68 8.27
C GLY A 176 -13.28 19.99 7.93
N PHE A 177 -12.33 19.09 8.21
CA PHE A 177 -10.95 19.24 7.75
C PHE A 177 -10.89 19.17 6.22
N ASP A 178 -10.33 20.21 5.61
CA ASP A 178 -10.17 20.29 4.17
C ASP A 178 -8.74 19.93 3.77
N GLU A 179 -8.58 18.72 3.25
CA GLU A 179 -7.29 18.23 2.74
C GLU A 179 -6.72 19.11 1.61
N GLN A 180 -7.55 19.88 0.89
CA GLN A 180 -7.11 20.69 -0.24
C GLN A 180 -6.43 21.99 0.20
N THR A 181 -6.88 22.58 1.30
CA THR A 181 -6.40 23.89 1.78
C THR A 181 -5.44 23.80 2.97
N ALA A 182 -5.50 22.74 3.79
CA ALA A 182 -4.65 22.58 4.97
C ALA A 182 -3.17 22.29 4.63
N PRO A 183 -2.16 22.71 5.40
CA PRO A 183 -0.73 22.39 5.16
C PRO A 183 -0.45 20.90 4.97
N VAL A 184 0.59 20.54 4.20
CA VAL A 184 0.81 19.14 3.80
C VAL A 184 1.13 18.25 5.00
N GLU A 185 1.83 18.82 5.96
CA GLU A 185 2.19 18.20 7.23
C GLU A 185 0.92 17.87 8.03
N GLU A 186 -0.08 18.76 8.01
CA GLU A 186 -1.38 18.49 8.64
C GLU A 186 -2.20 17.44 7.89
N VAL A 187 -2.17 17.44 6.56
CA VAL A 187 -2.80 16.38 5.74
C VAL A 187 -2.17 15.03 6.06
N ALA A 188 -0.85 14.99 6.27
CA ALA A 188 -0.15 13.77 6.63
C ALA A 188 -0.56 13.24 8.01
N LYS A 189 -0.64 14.14 9.01
CA LYS A 189 -1.15 13.81 10.35
C LYS A 189 -2.59 13.31 10.30
N TYR A 190 -3.47 13.99 9.57
CA TYR A 190 -4.86 13.58 9.35
C TYR A 190 -4.95 12.17 8.75
N ARG A 191 -4.21 11.90 7.67
CA ARG A 191 -4.20 10.58 7.02
C ARG A 191 -3.64 9.48 7.91
N GLY A 192 -2.60 9.79 8.70
CA GLY A 192 -2.07 8.89 9.72
C GLY A 192 -3.11 8.58 10.81
N ALA A 193 -3.87 9.59 11.23
CA ALA A 193 -4.92 9.45 12.24
C ALA A 193 -6.10 8.59 11.74
N LEU A 194 -6.46 8.71 10.46
CA LEU A 194 -7.49 7.87 9.84
C LEU A 194 -7.01 6.46 9.46
N ASN A 195 -5.70 6.23 9.45
CA ASN A 195 -5.13 4.91 9.24
C ASN A 195 -4.01 4.62 10.25
N PRO A 196 -4.38 4.33 11.52
CA PRO A 196 -3.44 4.09 12.63
C PRO A 196 -2.34 3.08 12.30
N ARG A 197 -2.64 2.11 11.44
CA ARG A 197 -1.68 1.10 10.98
C ARG A 197 -0.48 1.70 10.25
N ILE A 198 -0.71 2.71 9.41
CA ILE A 198 0.36 3.35 8.64
C ILE A 198 1.22 4.22 9.56
N ALA A 199 0.61 4.91 10.53
CA ALA A 199 1.38 5.66 11.52
C ALA A 199 2.26 4.73 12.38
N GLN A 200 1.75 3.56 12.75
CA GLN A 200 2.46 2.58 13.58
C GLN A 200 3.56 1.81 12.87
N SER A 201 3.50 1.68 11.53
CA SER A 201 4.55 1.02 10.76
C SER A 201 5.78 1.93 10.53
N GLY A 202 5.86 3.08 11.19
CA GLY A 202 6.92 4.08 10.95
C GLY A 202 6.81 4.76 9.58
N SER A 203 5.69 4.55 8.88
CA SER A 203 5.47 5.05 7.53
C SER A 203 4.94 6.49 7.50
N GLN A 204 5.08 7.28 8.57
CA GLN A 204 4.65 8.69 8.56
C GLN A 204 5.34 9.50 7.46
N ALA A 205 6.64 9.27 7.23
CA ALA A 205 7.36 9.86 6.10
C ALA A 205 6.72 9.48 4.74
N ARG A 206 6.23 8.24 4.60
CA ARG A 206 5.50 7.78 3.42
C ARG A 206 4.15 8.46 3.26
N VAL A 207 3.45 8.74 4.36
CA VAL A 207 2.18 9.47 4.35
C VAL A 207 2.39 10.93 3.97
N LEU A 208 3.40 11.58 4.56
CA LEU A 208 3.80 12.94 4.22
C LEU A 208 4.15 13.07 2.73
N GLN A 209 5.02 12.20 2.25
CA GLN A 209 5.37 12.13 0.84
C GLN A 209 4.13 11.90 -0.04
N SER A 210 3.22 11.00 0.35
CA SER A 210 1.98 10.77 -0.41
C SER A 210 1.05 11.99 -0.45
N ALA A 211 1.04 12.80 0.61
CA ALA A 211 0.27 14.03 0.69
C ALA A 211 0.92 15.13 -0.17
N GLN A 212 2.24 15.28 -0.10
CA GLN A 212 3.01 16.20 -0.95
C GLN A 212 2.77 15.90 -2.43
N MET A 213 2.94 14.63 -2.83
CA MET A 213 2.74 14.21 -4.22
C MET A 213 1.33 14.49 -4.75
N GLN A 214 0.30 14.32 -3.90
CA GLN A 214 -1.07 14.63 -4.33
C GLN A 214 -1.32 16.14 -4.43
N ARG A 215 -0.72 16.95 -3.54
CA ARG A 215 -0.85 18.40 -3.61
C ARG A 215 -0.14 18.96 -4.84
N THR A 216 1.08 18.52 -5.14
CA THR A 216 1.79 18.90 -6.37
C THR A 216 0.94 18.58 -7.60
N GLN A 217 0.34 17.39 -7.65
CA GLN A 217 -0.56 17.01 -8.75
C GLN A 217 -1.83 17.87 -8.85
N GLN A 218 -2.38 18.36 -7.74
CA GLN A 218 -3.55 19.26 -7.74
C GLN A 218 -3.18 20.69 -8.13
N GLN A 219 -2.03 21.20 -7.68
CA GLN A 219 -1.50 22.51 -8.07
C GLN A 219 -1.15 22.55 -9.56
N GLU A 220 -0.53 21.49 -10.08
CA GLU A 220 -0.27 21.31 -11.52
C GLU A 220 -1.59 21.28 -12.32
N LYS A 221 -2.64 20.64 -11.81
CA LYS A 221 -3.97 20.69 -12.43
C LYS A 221 -4.61 22.08 -12.44
N GLY A 222 -4.28 22.95 -11.47
CA GLY A 222 -4.80 24.32 -11.39
C GLY A 222 -4.12 25.30 -12.37
N TYR A 223 -2.82 25.09 -12.65
CA TYR A 223 -2.06 25.92 -13.60
C TYR A 223 -2.18 25.44 -15.06
N GLU A 224 -2.57 24.19 -15.30
CA GLU A 224 -2.60 23.59 -16.65
C GLU A 224 -3.98 23.56 -17.34
N SER A 225 -4.91 24.46 -16.98
CA SER A 225 -6.14 24.65 -17.78
C SER A 225 -5.91 25.46 -19.06
N ARG A 226 -4.68 25.94 -19.33
CA ARG A 226 -4.31 26.56 -20.61
C ARG A 226 -3.09 25.85 -21.21
N GLY A 227 -3.38 24.72 -21.86
CA GLY A 227 -2.63 24.19 -23.00
C GLY A 227 -1.17 23.82 -22.76
N TYR A 228 -0.90 22.65 -22.17
CA TYR A 228 0.38 21.95 -22.35
C TYR A 228 0.18 20.42 -22.40
N ASN A 229 0.83 19.77 -23.36
CA ASN A 229 0.72 18.35 -23.69
C ASN A 229 1.13 17.43 -22.52
N LYS A 230 0.15 16.83 -21.83
CA LYS A 230 0.30 15.84 -20.73
C LYS A 230 0.79 14.44 -21.13
N THR A 231 1.54 14.36 -22.22
CA THR A 231 2.13 13.11 -22.76
C THR A 231 3.66 13.11 -22.68
N LYS A 232 4.30 14.20 -22.22
CA LYS A 232 5.76 14.29 -22.20
C LYS A 232 6.35 13.59 -20.97
N LEU A 233 7.35 12.74 -21.21
CA LEU A 233 8.15 12.08 -20.18
C LEU A 233 8.85 13.14 -19.32
N GLN A 234 8.70 13.06 -17.99
CA GLN A 234 9.35 13.98 -17.06
C GLN A 234 10.74 13.44 -16.66
N ILE A 235 11.73 14.33 -16.66
CA ILE A 235 13.11 14.08 -16.23
C ILE A 235 13.47 15.21 -15.26
N SER A 236 13.87 14.84 -14.04
CA SER A 236 14.09 15.76 -12.93
C SER A 236 15.49 15.57 -12.34
N ASP A 237 16.06 16.61 -11.74
CA ASP A 237 17.35 16.56 -11.07
C ASP A 237 17.35 15.46 -9.98
N PRO A 238 18.32 14.53 -9.96
CA PRO A 238 18.40 13.49 -8.94
C PRO A 238 18.62 14.04 -7.53
N ALA A 239 19.27 15.19 -7.36
CA ALA A 239 19.49 15.80 -6.05
C ALA A 239 18.18 16.29 -5.40
N ASP A 240 17.20 16.68 -6.20
CA ASP A 240 15.89 17.13 -5.72
C ASP A 240 15.12 16.01 -5.00
N TRP A 241 15.45 14.75 -5.30
CA TRP A 241 14.87 13.59 -4.61
C TRP A 241 15.14 13.59 -3.10
N ILE A 242 16.35 14.02 -2.70
CA ILE A 242 16.79 13.98 -1.30
C ILE A 242 16.46 15.30 -0.59
N LYS A 243 16.43 16.43 -1.31
CA LYS A 243 16.17 17.77 -0.74
C LYS A 243 14.81 17.90 -0.05
N THR A 244 13.81 17.13 -0.47
CA THR A 244 12.46 17.17 0.12
C THR A 244 12.29 16.30 1.35
N LEU A 245 13.31 15.56 1.76
CA LEU A 245 13.28 14.70 2.94
C LEU A 245 13.70 15.50 4.18
N GLU A 246 12.83 15.58 5.20
CA GLU A 246 13.13 16.23 6.49
C GLU A 246 14.40 15.67 7.16
N LYS A 247 14.75 14.41 6.87
CA LYS A 247 15.97 13.77 7.30
C LYS A 247 16.64 13.07 6.12
N PRO A 248 17.97 13.19 5.95
CA PRO A 248 18.71 12.41 4.98
C PRO A 248 18.48 10.91 5.23
N ILE A 249 18.08 10.19 4.19
CA ILE A 249 17.96 8.73 4.21
C ILE A 249 19.29 8.16 3.71
N TYR A 250 19.92 7.33 4.52
CA TYR A 250 21.16 6.65 4.15
C TYR A 250 20.88 5.16 3.94
N SER A 251 21.11 4.68 2.72
CA SER A 251 21.01 3.27 2.35
C SER A 251 21.80 3.06 1.07
N GLY A 252 22.74 2.12 1.05
CA GLY A 252 23.63 1.94 -0.09
C GLY A 252 24.89 2.82 -0.02
N PRO A 253 25.94 2.46 -0.78
CA PRO A 253 27.11 3.31 -0.99
C PRO A 253 26.75 4.70 -1.54
N GLN A 254 27.51 5.71 -1.16
CA GLN A 254 27.28 7.12 -1.51
C GLN A 254 28.04 7.54 -2.78
N PRO A 255 27.65 8.63 -3.46
CA PRO A 255 28.41 9.18 -4.59
C PRO A 255 29.91 9.34 -4.27
N GLY A 256 30.75 8.81 -5.16
CA GLY A 256 32.21 8.75 -4.98
C GLY A 256 32.73 7.46 -4.32
N GLU A 257 31.87 6.66 -3.68
CA GLU A 257 32.26 5.37 -3.10
C GLU A 257 32.29 4.26 -4.15
N LYS A 258 32.99 3.16 -3.83
CA LYS A 258 33.10 1.99 -4.71
C LYS A 258 31.87 1.08 -4.59
N THR A 259 31.39 0.55 -5.71
CA THR A 259 30.48 -0.60 -5.70
C THR A 259 31.29 -1.85 -5.37
N LEU A 260 30.99 -2.48 -4.24
CA LEU A 260 31.68 -3.69 -3.80
C LEU A 260 31.09 -4.94 -4.48
N PRO A 261 31.91 -5.98 -4.72
CA PRO A 261 31.43 -7.30 -5.12
C PRO A 261 30.33 -7.82 -4.19
N LEU A 262 29.33 -8.48 -4.76
CA LEU A 262 28.26 -9.11 -3.98
C LEU A 262 27.76 -10.38 -4.65
N THR A 263 27.33 -11.36 -3.86
CA THR A 263 26.80 -12.63 -4.38
C THR A 263 25.28 -12.60 -4.41
N ALA A 264 24.69 -12.82 -5.58
CA ALA A 264 23.25 -12.99 -5.76
C ALA A 264 22.94 -14.29 -6.50
N LEU A 265 21.82 -14.94 -6.14
CA LEU A 265 21.28 -16.06 -6.90
C LEU A 265 20.48 -15.54 -8.08
N ASN A 266 20.84 -15.92 -9.30
CA ASN A 266 20.10 -15.54 -10.48
C ASN A 266 18.71 -16.20 -10.46
N LEU A 267 17.66 -15.41 -10.68
CA LEU A 267 16.29 -15.91 -10.70
C LEU A 267 15.80 -16.23 -12.12
N ARG A 268 16.63 -16.04 -13.16
CA ARG A 268 16.21 -16.01 -14.57
C ARG A 268 17.08 -16.80 -15.52
N GLY A 269 16.43 -17.27 -16.58
CA GLY A 269 17.08 -17.82 -17.77
C GLY A 269 17.87 -19.10 -17.49
N ALA A 270 18.81 -19.42 -18.39
CA ALA A 270 19.63 -20.64 -18.28
C ALA A 270 20.57 -20.66 -17.07
N GLN A 271 20.74 -19.52 -16.39
CA GLN A 271 21.58 -19.40 -15.19
C GLN A 271 20.74 -19.36 -13.89
N ALA A 272 19.42 -19.58 -13.96
CA ALA A 272 18.57 -19.60 -12.78
C ALA A 272 19.10 -20.58 -11.71
N GLY A 273 19.11 -20.14 -10.46
CA GLY A 273 19.65 -20.88 -9.31
C GLY A 273 21.18 -20.80 -9.15
N LYS A 274 21.90 -20.19 -10.09
CA LYS A 274 23.36 -20.01 -9.97
C LYS A 274 23.72 -18.66 -9.38
N GLU A 275 24.84 -18.64 -8.66
CA GLU A 275 25.40 -17.41 -8.14
C GLU A 275 26.02 -16.57 -9.26
N PHE A 276 25.91 -15.25 -9.11
CA PHE A 276 26.58 -14.28 -9.94
C PHE A 276 26.87 -13.01 -9.14
N ASP A 277 27.83 -12.23 -9.63
CA ASP A 277 28.10 -10.89 -9.14
C ASP A 277 27.56 -9.85 -10.16
N PRO A 278 26.57 -9.02 -9.79
CA PRO A 278 26.03 -8.00 -10.68
C PRO A 278 27.05 -6.89 -11.03
N VAL A 279 28.02 -6.61 -10.16
CA VAL A 279 29.07 -5.60 -10.39
C VAL A 279 30.08 -6.14 -11.40
N GLU A 280 30.53 -7.38 -11.23
CA GLU A 280 31.41 -8.04 -12.21
C GLU A 280 30.72 -8.18 -13.57
N LEU A 281 29.43 -8.55 -13.59
CA LEU A 281 28.65 -8.69 -14.81
C LEU A 281 28.45 -7.35 -15.55
N ALA A 282 28.41 -6.24 -14.81
CA ALA A 282 28.32 -4.91 -15.41
C ALA A 282 29.63 -4.49 -16.09
N GLY A 283 30.78 -4.85 -15.50
CA GLY A 283 32.10 -4.55 -16.06
C GLY A 283 32.33 -3.05 -16.23
N ASP A 284 32.67 -2.64 -17.44
CA ASP A 284 32.91 -1.24 -17.82
C ASP A 284 31.64 -0.49 -18.25
N LYS A 285 30.46 -1.10 -18.14
CA LYS A 285 29.19 -0.45 -18.51
C LYS A 285 28.76 0.57 -17.45
N HIS A 286 27.93 1.53 -17.85
CA HIS A 286 27.11 2.24 -16.88
C HIS A 286 26.18 1.23 -16.21
N HIS A 287 26.06 1.30 -14.88
CA HIS A 287 25.34 0.29 -14.12
C HIS A 287 24.21 0.93 -13.34
N LEU A 288 22.99 0.49 -13.64
CA LEU A 288 21.78 0.82 -12.90
C LEU A 288 21.39 -0.37 -12.02
N MET A 289 21.62 -0.26 -10.72
CA MET A 289 21.44 -1.34 -9.76
C MET A 289 20.32 -1.02 -8.77
N PHE A 290 19.38 -1.95 -8.61
CA PHE A 290 18.26 -1.84 -7.67
C PHE A 290 18.40 -2.87 -6.56
N PHE A 291 18.20 -2.45 -5.31
CA PHE A 291 18.00 -3.32 -4.15
C PHE A 291 16.58 -3.18 -3.64
N VAL A 292 15.71 -4.15 -3.93
CA VAL A 292 14.27 -4.08 -3.64
C VAL A 292 13.88 -5.03 -2.50
N THR A 293 12.98 -4.62 -1.62
CA THR A 293 12.49 -5.50 -0.53
C THR A 293 11.42 -6.48 -0.99
N GLN A 294 10.70 -6.17 -2.07
CA GLN A 294 9.63 -7.02 -2.60
C GLN A 294 9.59 -6.98 -4.13
N SER A 295 9.57 -8.17 -4.77
CA SER A 295 9.59 -8.31 -6.22
C SER A 295 8.33 -7.76 -6.91
N ARG A 296 7.14 -7.97 -6.33
CA ARG A 296 5.84 -7.55 -6.94
C ARG A 296 5.64 -6.04 -7.05
N THR A 297 6.23 -5.26 -6.14
CA THR A 297 6.01 -3.81 -6.07
C THR A 297 6.57 -3.07 -7.30
N PHE A 298 7.51 -3.69 -8.01
CA PHE A 298 8.29 -3.07 -9.09
C PHE A 298 8.09 -3.69 -10.47
N GLY A 299 7.24 -4.71 -10.58
CA GLY A 299 7.02 -5.52 -11.78
C GLY A 299 6.85 -4.74 -13.09
N ARG A 300 5.94 -3.78 -13.12
CA ARG A 300 5.66 -3.01 -14.35
C ARG A 300 6.74 -1.97 -14.62
N PHE A 301 7.14 -1.27 -13.57
CA PHE A 301 8.12 -0.19 -13.59
C PHE A 301 9.48 -0.65 -14.11
N LEU A 302 10.06 -1.72 -13.55
CA LEU A 302 11.39 -2.21 -13.94
C LEU A 302 11.41 -2.69 -15.39
N GLY A 303 10.33 -3.33 -15.86
CA GLY A 303 10.22 -3.76 -17.25
C GLY A 303 10.24 -2.59 -18.23
N GLN A 304 9.45 -1.55 -17.96
CA GLN A 304 9.41 -0.35 -18.78
C GLN A 304 10.71 0.45 -18.71
N LEU A 305 11.30 0.59 -17.52
CA LEU A 305 12.58 1.26 -17.36
C LEU A 305 13.68 0.53 -18.12
N ARG A 306 13.72 -0.81 -18.11
CA ARG A 306 14.69 -1.56 -18.94
C ARG A 306 14.48 -1.31 -20.43
N THR A 307 13.23 -1.21 -20.89
CA THR A 307 12.93 -0.85 -22.29
C THR A 307 13.37 0.56 -22.64
N GLN A 308 13.19 1.53 -21.73
CA GLN A 308 13.70 2.90 -21.92
C GLN A 308 15.23 2.89 -21.95
N LEU A 309 15.87 2.15 -21.05
CA LEU A 309 17.32 1.99 -21.03
C LEU A 309 17.83 1.36 -22.32
N GLN A 310 17.13 0.37 -22.88
CA GLN A 310 17.49 -0.20 -24.19
C GLN A 310 17.42 0.85 -25.30
N ALA A 311 16.37 1.67 -25.34
CA ALA A 311 16.27 2.74 -26.31
C ALA A 311 17.41 3.76 -26.15
N ILE A 312 17.81 4.05 -24.91
CA ILE A 312 18.96 4.91 -24.63
C ILE A 312 20.25 4.27 -25.15
N GLU A 313 20.48 2.99 -24.89
CA GLU A 313 21.64 2.24 -25.41
C GLU A 313 21.69 2.31 -26.95
N ASP A 314 20.57 2.01 -27.60
CA ASP A 314 20.45 1.95 -29.07
C ASP A 314 20.73 3.32 -29.72
N ASN A 315 20.27 4.42 -29.11
CA ASN A 315 20.39 5.77 -29.66
C ASN A 315 21.69 6.50 -29.26
N SER A 316 22.25 6.20 -28.09
CA SER A 316 23.45 6.88 -27.56
C SER A 316 24.75 6.11 -27.82
N LYS A 317 24.64 4.80 -28.08
CA LYS A 317 25.77 3.85 -28.14
C LYS A 317 26.56 3.72 -26.82
N GLN A 318 26.05 4.26 -25.71
CA GLN A 318 26.60 4.00 -24.38
C GLN A 318 25.94 2.75 -23.82
N ALA A 319 26.75 1.76 -23.43
CA ALA A 319 26.26 0.48 -22.93
C ALA A 319 25.84 0.56 -21.46
N TRP A 320 24.71 -0.07 -21.14
CA TRP A 320 24.17 -0.12 -19.79
C TRP A 320 23.99 -1.56 -19.28
N ALA A 321 24.29 -1.76 -18.01
CA ALA A 321 23.86 -2.90 -17.23
C ALA A 321 22.70 -2.48 -16.33
N MET A 322 21.69 -3.35 -16.20
CA MET A 322 20.62 -3.17 -15.22
C MET A 322 20.45 -4.44 -14.40
N SER A 323 20.69 -4.35 -13.09
CA SER A 323 20.51 -5.45 -12.15
C SER A 323 19.46 -5.11 -11.10
N VAL A 324 18.65 -6.10 -10.75
CA VAL A 324 17.66 -5.99 -9.67
C VAL A 324 17.93 -7.10 -8.67
N ILE A 325 18.35 -6.73 -7.48
CA ILE A 325 18.62 -7.64 -6.37
C ILE A 325 17.45 -7.55 -5.39
N VAL A 326 16.76 -8.67 -5.20
CA VAL A 326 15.69 -8.79 -4.20
C VAL A 326 16.33 -9.15 -2.86
N SER A 327 16.07 -8.35 -1.84
CA SER A 327 16.56 -8.56 -0.46
C SER A 327 15.35 -8.80 0.45
N THR A 328 15.17 -10.03 0.91
CA THR A 328 13.98 -10.47 1.64
C THR A 328 14.30 -11.66 2.55
N ASP A 329 13.59 -11.79 3.66
CA ASP A 329 13.69 -12.95 4.55
C ASP A 329 12.86 -14.15 4.06
N ASP A 330 11.94 -13.94 3.10
CA ASP A 330 11.10 -14.99 2.50
C ASP A 330 11.49 -15.25 1.05
N VAL A 331 12.50 -16.11 0.89
CA VAL A 331 13.05 -16.56 -0.42
C VAL A 331 11.99 -17.25 -1.26
N ASN A 332 11.18 -18.12 -0.66
CA ASN A 332 10.17 -18.91 -1.38
C ASN A 332 9.09 -18.01 -1.99
N GLU A 333 8.62 -17.01 -1.24
CA GLU A 333 7.65 -16.05 -1.76
C GLU A 333 8.25 -15.14 -2.84
N ALA A 334 9.54 -14.78 -2.69
CA ALA A 334 10.25 -13.99 -3.69
C ALA A 334 10.35 -14.72 -5.02
N GLU A 335 10.73 -16.00 -5.02
CA GLU A 335 10.81 -16.85 -6.22
C GLU A 335 9.43 -17.03 -6.88
N LYS A 336 8.40 -17.36 -6.10
CA LYS A 336 7.02 -17.51 -6.61
C LYS A 336 6.50 -16.22 -7.23
N SER A 337 6.68 -15.10 -6.52
CA SER A 337 6.29 -13.79 -7.01
C SER A 337 7.08 -13.39 -8.24
N PHE A 338 8.37 -13.74 -8.30
CA PHE A 338 9.22 -13.48 -9.44
C PHE A 338 8.80 -14.29 -10.67
N ALA A 339 8.42 -15.56 -10.55
CA ALA A 339 7.98 -16.40 -11.68
C ALA A 339 6.80 -15.78 -12.46
N VAL A 340 5.88 -15.10 -11.77
CA VAL A 340 4.76 -14.35 -12.38
C VAL A 340 5.25 -13.12 -13.16
N LEU A 341 6.30 -12.47 -12.66
CA LEU A 341 6.88 -11.27 -13.25
C LEU A 341 7.83 -11.58 -14.42
N ASP A 342 8.55 -12.70 -14.36
CA ASP A 342 9.51 -13.14 -15.39
C ASP A 342 8.89 -13.17 -16.79
N GLN A 343 7.62 -13.59 -16.88
CA GLN A 343 6.85 -13.63 -18.12
C GLN A 343 6.67 -12.24 -18.75
N ARG A 344 6.76 -11.16 -17.95
CA ARG A 344 6.51 -9.78 -18.37
C ARG A 344 7.79 -8.97 -18.55
N TYR A 345 8.88 -9.40 -17.92
CA TYR A 345 10.14 -8.66 -17.98
C TYR A 345 10.89 -8.90 -19.28
N PRO A 346 11.50 -7.85 -19.86
CA PRO A 346 12.49 -8.00 -20.93
C PRO A 346 13.56 -9.04 -20.55
N LYS A 347 13.98 -9.89 -21.49
CA LYS A 347 14.90 -11.01 -21.22
C LYS A 347 16.31 -10.58 -20.85
N ASN A 348 16.70 -9.36 -21.21
CA ASN A 348 17.97 -8.72 -20.87
C ASN A 348 17.96 -8.01 -19.49
N LEU A 349 16.89 -8.12 -18.70
CA LEU A 349 16.88 -7.63 -17.32
C LEU A 349 17.42 -8.72 -16.39
N VAL A 350 18.54 -8.44 -15.72
CA VAL A 350 19.14 -9.33 -14.73
C VAL A 350 18.40 -9.16 -13.41
N VAL A 351 17.90 -10.26 -12.87
CA VAL A 351 17.22 -10.27 -11.57
C VAL A 351 17.82 -11.36 -10.70
N GLY A 352 18.26 -10.97 -9.51
CA GLY A 352 18.85 -11.86 -8.53
C GLY A 352 18.18 -11.75 -7.17
N LEU A 353 18.50 -12.71 -6.30
CA LEU A 353 18.09 -12.78 -4.91
C LEU A 353 19.33 -12.73 -4.03
N SER A 354 19.37 -11.81 -3.06
CA SER A 354 20.40 -11.79 -2.03
C SER A 354 20.16 -12.92 -1.03
N LYS A 355 21.24 -13.59 -0.62
CA LYS A 355 21.20 -14.64 0.42
C LYS A 355 21.25 -14.08 1.84
N ASP A 356 21.49 -12.78 1.98
CA ASP A 356 21.74 -12.10 3.26
C ASP A 356 20.47 -11.59 3.94
N GLY A 357 19.29 -11.98 3.44
CA GLY A 357 17.99 -11.62 3.98
C GLY A 357 17.53 -10.22 3.61
N ALA A 358 16.57 -9.68 4.38
CA ALA A 358 15.93 -8.39 4.12
C ALA A 358 16.87 -7.17 4.28
N ALA A 359 17.97 -7.31 5.02
CA ALA A 359 19.01 -6.28 5.10
C ALA A 359 19.90 -6.23 3.85
N GLY A 360 19.79 -7.24 2.98
CA GLY A 360 20.62 -7.39 1.79
C GLY A 360 22.12 -7.52 2.09
N PRO A 361 22.98 -7.40 1.06
CA PRO A 361 24.41 -7.63 1.21
C PRO A 361 25.03 -6.70 2.26
N PRO A 362 25.73 -7.21 3.29
CA PRO A 362 26.27 -6.38 4.37
C PRO A 362 27.16 -5.23 3.90
N ALA A 363 27.93 -5.47 2.83
CA ALA A 363 28.82 -4.49 2.22
C ALA A 363 28.12 -3.24 1.67
N TYR A 364 26.80 -3.30 1.45
CA TYR A 364 26.02 -2.21 0.90
C TYR A 364 25.29 -1.37 1.95
N GLY A 365 25.26 -1.80 3.23
CA GLY A 365 24.65 -1.00 4.31
C GLY A 365 23.22 -0.54 4.01
N LEU A 366 22.37 -1.44 3.51
CA LEU A 366 21.02 -1.10 3.07
C LEU A 366 20.06 -0.95 4.27
N ASP A 367 19.14 0.00 4.17
CA ASP A 367 18.05 0.14 5.15
C ASP A 367 16.86 -0.75 4.75
N LYS A 368 16.63 -1.79 5.56
CA LYS A 368 15.53 -2.76 5.40
C LYS A 368 14.12 -2.15 5.41
N ASN A 369 13.96 -0.91 5.89
CA ASN A 369 12.67 -0.24 5.94
C ASN A 369 12.33 0.49 4.63
N LEU A 370 13.31 0.61 3.72
CA LEU A 370 13.10 1.23 2.42
C LEU A 370 12.40 0.28 1.45
N THR A 371 11.71 0.85 0.47
CA THR A 371 11.06 0.03 -0.56
C THR A 371 12.10 -0.41 -1.60
N ALA A 372 13.03 0.48 -1.96
CA ALA A 372 14.29 0.07 -2.56
C ALA A 372 15.37 1.15 -2.44
N THR A 373 16.58 0.77 -2.83
CA THR A 373 17.72 1.66 -3.06
C THR A 373 18.14 1.53 -4.52
N VAL A 374 18.31 2.65 -5.22
CA VAL A 374 18.81 2.66 -6.62
C VAL A 374 20.18 3.29 -6.65
N ILE A 375 21.11 2.59 -7.29
CA ILE A 375 22.49 3.04 -7.47
C ILE A 375 22.72 3.20 -8.97
N VAL A 376 23.26 4.35 -9.37
CA VAL A 376 23.82 4.58 -10.69
C VAL A 376 25.33 4.65 -10.53
N ALA A 377 26.05 3.76 -11.21
CA ALA A 377 27.49 3.64 -11.12
C ALA A 377 28.15 3.57 -12.49
N LYS A 378 29.44 3.88 -12.54
CA LYS A 378 30.29 3.73 -13.72
C LYS A 378 31.70 3.38 -13.25
N ASP A 379 32.32 2.40 -13.90
CA ASP A 379 33.68 1.94 -13.59
C ASP A 379 33.85 1.54 -12.10
N GLY A 380 32.81 0.93 -11.54
CA GLY A 380 32.78 0.52 -10.14
C GLY A 380 32.68 1.66 -9.12
N ILE A 381 32.38 2.89 -9.56
CA ILE A 381 32.20 4.07 -8.70
C ILE A 381 30.74 4.52 -8.75
N VAL A 382 30.16 4.77 -7.58
CA VAL A 382 28.81 5.31 -7.47
C VAL A 382 28.78 6.77 -7.91
N LEU A 383 27.91 7.08 -8.86
CA LEU A 383 27.63 8.43 -9.32
C LEU A 383 26.41 9.00 -8.60
N HIS A 384 25.35 8.20 -8.44
CA HIS A 384 24.13 8.58 -7.73
C HIS A 384 23.61 7.45 -6.84
N ASN A 385 23.09 7.82 -5.68
CA ASN A 385 22.35 6.94 -4.79
C ASN A 385 20.98 7.55 -4.51
N LEU A 386 19.91 6.80 -4.82
CA LEU A 386 18.53 7.22 -4.70
C LEU A 386 17.78 6.22 -3.79
N PRO A 387 17.86 6.40 -2.46
CA PRO A 387 17.09 5.60 -1.51
C PRO A 387 15.63 6.05 -1.53
N TYR A 388 14.66 5.12 -1.60
CA TYR A 388 13.26 5.51 -1.63
C TYR A 388 12.32 4.67 -0.76
N VAL A 389 11.35 5.39 -0.20
CA VAL A 389 10.18 4.87 0.50
C VAL A 389 8.98 5.09 -0.41
N GLY A 390 8.13 4.09 -0.64
CA GLY A 390 6.86 4.26 -1.36
C GLY A 390 6.82 3.65 -2.76
N ASN A 391 6.03 4.25 -3.66
CA ASN A 391 5.73 3.69 -4.98
C ASN A 391 6.80 4.10 -6.02
N ALA A 392 7.33 3.11 -6.75
CA ALA A 392 8.33 3.25 -7.82
C ALA A 392 8.00 4.29 -8.90
N PHE A 393 6.70 4.54 -9.07
CA PHE A 393 6.16 5.42 -10.10
C PHE A 393 6.70 6.86 -10.01
N TYR A 394 6.95 7.34 -8.80
CA TYR A 394 7.33 8.74 -8.55
C TYR A 394 8.83 8.98 -8.58
N THR A 395 9.64 7.93 -8.43
CA THR A 395 11.10 8.03 -8.52
C THR A 395 11.61 8.03 -9.96
N GLN A 396 10.77 7.64 -10.92
CA GLN A 396 11.15 7.54 -12.33
C GLN A 396 11.82 8.81 -12.88
N PRO A 397 11.28 10.03 -12.70
CA PRO A 397 11.90 11.23 -13.25
C PRO A 397 13.32 11.49 -12.74
N HIS A 398 13.57 11.20 -11.46
CA HIS A 398 14.88 11.38 -10.82
C HIS A 398 15.88 10.28 -11.21
N ILE A 399 15.41 9.05 -11.42
CA ILE A 399 16.24 7.97 -11.98
C ILE A 399 16.66 8.32 -13.40
N LEU A 400 15.75 8.88 -14.20
CA LEU A 400 16.08 9.37 -15.54
C LEU A 400 17.07 10.55 -15.48
N GLY A 401 16.93 11.46 -14.51
CA GLY A 401 17.92 12.51 -14.27
C GLY A 401 19.31 11.96 -13.94
N ALA A 402 19.40 10.99 -13.02
CA ALA A 402 20.66 10.32 -12.70
C ALA A 402 21.27 9.60 -13.90
N ILE A 403 20.45 9.06 -14.81
CA ILE A 403 20.91 8.50 -16.09
C ILE A 403 21.49 9.60 -16.98
N ALA A 404 20.80 10.74 -17.12
CA ALA A 404 21.28 11.88 -17.92
C ALA A 404 22.64 12.40 -17.41
N ASP A 405 22.73 12.62 -16.10
CA ASP A 405 23.95 13.06 -15.43
C ASP A 405 25.11 12.07 -15.61
N ALA A 406 24.84 10.78 -15.41
CA ALA A 406 25.84 9.72 -15.59
C ALA A 406 26.34 9.62 -17.04
N MET A 407 25.50 9.93 -18.02
CA MET A 407 25.85 10.01 -19.44
C MET A 407 26.48 11.34 -19.83
N LYS A 408 26.43 12.35 -18.95
CA LYS A 408 26.84 13.74 -19.18
C LYS A 408 26.09 14.38 -20.35
N ILE A 409 24.77 14.16 -20.41
CA ILE A 409 23.87 14.76 -21.40
C ILE A 409 22.77 15.55 -20.72
N ASP A 410 22.19 16.51 -21.44
CA ASP A 410 21.04 17.26 -20.92
C ASP A 410 19.73 16.43 -20.99
N HIS A 411 18.72 16.86 -20.22
CA HIS A 411 17.42 16.18 -20.14
C HIS A 411 16.69 16.13 -21.48
N GLU A 412 16.86 17.12 -22.36
CA GLU A 412 16.21 17.12 -23.68
C GLU A 412 16.82 16.05 -24.59
N THR A 413 18.15 15.93 -24.58
CA THR A 413 18.88 14.88 -25.31
C THR A 413 18.51 13.49 -24.79
N LEU A 414 18.45 13.28 -23.47
CA LEU A 414 17.99 12.00 -22.92
C LEU A 414 16.53 11.71 -23.32
N SER A 415 15.64 12.70 -23.27
CA SER A 415 14.26 12.55 -23.70
C SER A 415 14.15 12.16 -25.18
N LYS A 416 15.04 12.65 -26.05
CA LYS A 416 15.10 12.25 -27.46
C LYS A 416 15.57 10.80 -27.62
N TYR A 417 16.54 10.35 -26.82
CA TYR A 417 17.01 8.96 -26.85
C TYR A 417 15.97 7.94 -26.36
N ILE A 418 15.07 8.35 -25.46
CA ILE A 418 13.96 7.51 -25.01
C ILE A 418 12.84 7.43 -26.07
N SER A 419 12.76 8.42 -26.96
CA SER A 419 11.74 8.52 -28.03
C SER A 419 10.30 8.45 -27.48
N ASP A 420 9.35 7.94 -28.26
CA ASP A 420 7.94 7.74 -27.87
C ASP A 420 7.72 6.56 -26.90
N LYS A 421 8.75 6.01 -26.25
CA LYS A 421 8.58 4.90 -25.30
C LYS A 421 8.01 5.45 -23.99
N PRO A 422 6.70 5.25 -23.67
CA PRO A 422 6.13 5.83 -22.48
C PRO A 422 6.73 5.14 -21.24
N GLY A 423 7.20 5.95 -20.28
CA GLY A 423 7.54 5.46 -18.94
C GLY A 423 6.31 4.95 -18.19
N ASP A 424 6.49 4.37 -16.99
CA ASP A 424 5.36 3.87 -16.20
C ASP A 424 4.35 4.99 -15.88
N ALA A 425 4.89 6.18 -15.63
CA ALA A 425 4.14 7.42 -15.45
C ALA A 425 3.16 7.71 -16.59
N ALA A 426 3.72 7.85 -17.80
CA ALA A 426 2.96 8.15 -19.01
C ALA A 426 2.02 7.00 -19.40
N ALA A 427 2.49 5.75 -19.30
CA ALA A 427 1.71 4.57 -19.68
C ALA A 427 0.48 4.36 -18.77
N ALA A 428 0.60 4.61 -17.47
CA ALA A 428 -0.53 4.54 -16.55
C ALA A 428 -1.56 5.65 -16.80
N TYR A 429 -1.11 6.86 -17.15
CA TYR A 429 -1.99 7.98 -17.45
C TYR A 429 -2.75 7.77 -18.77
N SER A 430 -2.06 7.35 -19.82
CA SER A 430 -2.67 7.02 -21.12
C SER A 430 -3.73 5.93 -20.98
N ARG A 431 -3.48 4.88 -20.17
CA ARG A 431 -4.49 3.85 -19.89
C ARG A 431 -5.68 4.35 -19.09
N LYS A 432 -5.50 5.32 -18.19
CA LYS A 432 -6.60 5.92 -17.42
C LYS A 432 -7.51 6.76 -18.31
N SER A 433 -6.91 7.47 -19.27
CA SER A 433 -7.63 8.14 -20.37
C SER A 433 -8.36 7.11 -21.24
N GLN A 434 -7.68 6.02 -21.62
CA GLN A 434 -8.23 4.97 -22.49
C GLN A 434 -9.33 4.15 -21.81
N SER A 435 -9.27 3.93 -20.49
CA SER A 435 -10.29 3.24 -19.70
C SER A 435 -11.53 4.12 -19.46
N GLN A 436 -11.38 5.45 -19.45
CA GLN A 436 -12.51 6.38 -19.46
C GLN A 436 -13.14 6.52 -20.86
N THR A 437 -12.39 6.22 -21.92
CA THR A 437 -12.87 6.24 -23.32
C THR A 437 -13.07 4.85 -23.93
N GLY A 438 -13.13 3.79 -23.13
CA GLY A 438 -13.11 2.40 -23.61
C GLY A 438 -14.23 1.50 -23.07
N GLY A 439 -15.34 2.08 -22.60
CA GLY A 439 -16.52 1.32 -22.20
C GLY A 439 -17.42 0.93 -23.40
N PRO A 440 -18.38 0.00 -23.23
CA PRO A 440 -19.39 -0.38 -24.24
C PRO A 440 -20.13 0.84 -24.82
N ALA A 441 -20.26 1.91 -24.03
CA ALA A 441 -20.84 3.18 -24.46
C ALA A 441 -20.07 3.86 -25.61
N ASN A 442 -18.77 3.58 -25.80
CA ASN A 442 -17.99 4.17 -26.89
C ASN A 442 -18.04 3.37 -28.19
N SER A 443 -18.25 2.04 -28.18
CA SER A 443 -18.56 1.31 -29.41
C SER A 443 -19.97 1.65 -29.89
N LEU A 444 -20.93 1.73 -28.96
CA LEU A 444 -22.30 2.15 -29.27
C LEU A 444 -22.34 3.60 -29.80
N ARG A 445 -21.59 4.54 -29.21
CA ARG A 445 -21.45 5.90 -29.77
C ARG A 445 -20.93 5.91 -31.19
N LYS A 446 -19.92 5.08 -31.52
CA LYS A 446 -19.37 5.01 -32.88
C LYS A 446 -20.41 4.53 -33.90
N GLN A 447 -21.29 3.60 -33.54
CA GLN A 447 -22.37 3.12 -34.42
C GLN A 447 -23.53 4.13 -34.55
N LEU A 448 -23.78 4.93 -33.52
CA LEU A 448 -24.81 5.98 -33.57
C LEU A 448 -24.41 7.19 -34.42
N VAL A 449 -23.11 7.47 -34.55
CA VAL A 449 -22.62 8.64 -35.32
C VAL A 449 -23.08 8.60 -36.78
N PRO A 450 -22.87 7.51 -37.56
CA PRO A 450 -23.40 7.42 -38.92
C PRO A 450 -24.92 7.60 -38.99
N LEU A 451 -25.68 7.04 -38.04
CA LEU A 451 -27.14 7.12 -38.03
C LEU A 451 -27.66 8.54 -37.74
N ILE A 452 -26.91 9.34 -36.99
CA ILE A 452 -27.19 10.76 -36.77
C ILE A 452 -26.83 11.57 -38.03
N GLU A 453 -25.69 11.28 -38.65
CA GLU A 453 -25.21 11.98 -39.85
C GLU A 453 -26.13 11.75 -41.05
N THR A 454 -26.69 10.54 -41.19
CA THR A 454 -27.71 10.21 -42.20
C THR A 454 -29.12 10.66 -41.80
N GLN A 455 -29.29 11.34 -40.67
CA GLN A 455 -30.57 11.76 -40.08
C GLN A 455 -31.58 10.62 -39.88
N THR A 456 -31.09 9.39 -39.80
CA THR A 456 -31.89 8.18 -39.55
C THR A 456 -32.44 8.20 -38.12
N ILE A 457 -31.65 8.71 -37.16
CA ILE A 457 -32.10 9.01 -35.80
C ILE A 457 -31.71 10.43 -35.40
N SER A 458 -32.45 11.02 -34.46
CA SER A 458 -32.09 12.33 -33.92
C SER A 458 -30.94 12.24 -32.91
N ARG A 459 -30.27 13.37 -32.64
CA ARG A 459 -29.29 13.47 -31.55
C ARG A 459 -29.92 13.18 -30.18
N ALA A 460 -31.21 13.48 -30.01
CA ALA A 460 -31.94 13.18 -28.78
C ALA A 460 -32.16 11.67 -28.62
N ASP A 461 -32.61 11.00 -29.69
CA ASP A 461 -32.79 9.54 -29.72
C ASP A 461 -31.46 8.81 -29.42
N ALA A 462 -30.36 9.28 -30.02
CA ALA A 462 -29.03 8.74 -29.73
C ALA A 462 -28.60 8.96 -28.27
N GLY A 463 -28.96 10.11 -27.68
CA GLY A 463 -28.75 10.40 -26.26
C GLY A 463 -29.49 9.42 -25.35
N GLU A 464 -30.76 9.14 -25.65
CA GLU A 464 -31.58 8.18 -24.90
C GLU A 464 -31.07 6.74 -25.03
N ILE A 465 -30.70 6.30 -26.24
CA ILE A 465 -30.08 4.99 -26.47
C ILE A 465 -28.84 4.81 -25.57
N LEU A 466 -27.98 5.82 -25.48
CA LEU A 466 -26.78 5.77 -24.63
C LEU A 466 -27.10 5.75 -23.13
N GLN A 467 -28.17 6.43 -22.70
CA GLN A 467 -28.59 6.39 -21.29
C GLN A 467 -29.19 5.03 -20.91
N LEU A 468 -29.96 4.42 -21.81
CA LEU A 468 -30.66 3.15 -21.60
C LEU A 468 -29.76 1.92 -21.83
N ALA A 469 -28.59 2.09 -22.46
CA ALA A 469 -27.56 1.06 -22.63
C ALA A 469 -26.96 0.52 -21.31
N LYS A 470 -27.47 0.96 -20.15
CA LYS A 470 -27.13 0.41 -18.83
C LYS A 470 -27.71 -0.99 -18.59
N THR A 471 -28.83 -1.34 -19.24
CA THR A 471 -29.43 -2.69 -19.19
C THR A 471 -29.91 -3.13 -20.57
N LYS A 472 -29.71 -4.42 -20.89
CA LYS A 472 -30.11 -4.99 -22.19
C LYS A 472 -31.61 -4.90 -22.44
N ALA A 473 -32.42 -5.04 -21.40
CA ALA A 473 -33.89 -4.96 -21.49
C ALA A 473 -34.39 -3.55 -21.84
N ALA A 474 -33.85 -2.51 -21.19
CA ALA A 474 -34.24 -1.14 -21.46
C ALA A 474 -33.77 -0.67 -22.84
N LEU A 475 -32.55 -1.06 -23.24
CA LEU A 475 -32.05 -0.79 -24.59
C LEU A 475 -32.92 -1.48 -25.66
N LYS A 476 -33.26 -2.76 -25.48
CA LYS A 476 -34.11 -3.50 -26.41
C LYS A 476 -35.47 -2.83 -26.60
N ALA A 477 -36.13 -2.40 -25.52
CA ALA A 477 -37.42 -1.72 -25.58
C ALA A 477 -37.34 -0.42 -26.42
N LYS A 478 -36.31 0.40 -26.19
CA LYS A 478 -36.12 1.64 -26.96
C LYS A 478 -35.80 1.39 -28.43
N LEU A 479 -35.01 0.36 -28.74
CA LEU A 479 -34.72 0.00 -30.13
C LEU A 479 -35.96 -0.52 -30.85
N GLU A 480 -36.82 -1.31 -30.18
CA GLU A 480 -38.10 -1.76 -30.75
C GLU A 480 -39.09 -0.61 -31.01
N GLU A 481 -39.09 0.41 -30.15
CA GLU A 481 -39.84 1.66 -30.36
C GLU A 481 -39.36 2.39 -31.62
N LEU A 482 -38.05 2.59 -31.77
CA LEU A 482 -37.47 3.26 -32.94
C LEU A 482 -37.68 2.47 -34.25
N VAL A 483 -37.71 1.14 -34.19
CA VAL A 483 -38.10 0.30 -35.34
C VAL A 483 -39.57 0.49 -35.69
N ARG A 484 -40.46 0.58 -34.68
CA ARG A 484 -41.91 0.81 -34.90
C ARG A 484 -42.18 2.18 -35.50
N GLU A 485 -41.40 3.18 -35.09
CA GLU A 485 -41.42 4.53 -35.65
C GLU A 485 -40.76 4.63 -37.04
N LYS A 486 -40.27 3.51 -37.59
CA LYS A 486 -39.54 3.42 -38.87
C LYS A 486 -38.27 4.29 -38.91
N LYS A 487 -37.73 4.64 -37.75
CA LYS A 487 -36.45 5.35 -37.61
C LYS A 487 -35.25 4.42 -37.68
N LEU A 488 -35.41 3.13 -37.37
CA LEU A 488 -34.38 2.10 -37.52
C LEU A 488 -34.92 0.89 -38.27
N THR A 489 -34.06 0.19 -39.00
CA THR A 489 -34.36 -1.16 -39.47
C THR A 489 -34.19 -2.18 -38.33
N ARG A 490 -34.83 -3.35 -38.47
CA ARG A 490 -34.65 -4.45 -37.51
C ARG A 490 -33.19 -4.91 -37.42
N ASP A 491 -32.46 -4.86 -38.53
CA ASP A 491 -31.06 -5.27 -38.58
C ASP A 491 -30.16 -4.26 -37.85
N GLN A 492 -30.38 -2.96 -38.05
CA GLN A 492 -29.68 -1.89 -37.31
C GLN A 492 -29.95 -1.97 -35.80
N ALA A 493 -31.19 -2.24 -35.40
CA ALA A 493 -31.54 -2.43 -34.00
C ALA A 493 -30.87 -3.68 -33.38
N MET A 494 -30.76 -4.77 -34.14
CA MET A 494 -30.06 -5.98 -33.68
C MET A 494 -28.56 -5.78 -33.54
N GLU A 495 -27.95 -5.04 -34.47
CA GLU A 495 -26.52 -4.68 -34.42
C GLU A 495 -26.20 -3.85 -33.16
N LEU A 496 -26.99 -2.80 -32.90
CA LEU A 496 -26.86 -1.96 -31.71
C LEU A 496 -27.08 -2.74 -30.39
N LEU A 497 -27.95 -3.76 -30.40
CA LEU A 497 -28.23 -4.59 -29.22
C LEU A 497 -27.12 -5.59 -28.90
N ASN A 498 -26.37 -6.06 -29.91
CA ASN A 498 -25.32 -7.06 -29.78
C ASN A 498 -23.98 -6.49 -29.27
N GLU A 499 -23.81 -5.17 -29.28
CA GLU A 499 -22.62 -4.48 -28.75
C GLU A 499 -22.54 -4.41 -27.22
N LEU A 500 -23.63 -4.75 -26.51
CA LEU A 500 -23.56 -4.96 -25.07
C LEU A 500 -22.96 -6.35 -24.80
N PRO A 501 -21.85 -6.46 -24.03
CA PRO A 501 -21.25 -7.76 -23.74
C PRO A 501 -22.28 -8.68 -23.06
N ALA A 502 -22.32 -9.95 -23.47
CA ALA A 502 -23.20 -10.99 -22.92
C ALA A 502 -23.01 -11.30 -21.42
N ASN A 503 -22.20 -10.51 -20.70
CA ASN A 503 -21.77 -10.74 -19.32
C ASN A 503 -22.07 -9.57 -18.36
N SER A 504 -23.12 -8.78 -18.59
CA SER A 504 -23.60 -7.84 -17.54
C SER A 504 -24.26 -8.53 -16.35
N ALA A 505 -24.49 -9.85 -16.41
CA ALA A 505 -24.95 -10.67 -15.29
C ALA A 505 -23.81 -11.17 -14.37
N LYS A 506 -22.53 -11.10 -14.79
CA LYS A 506 -21.39 -11.63 -14.02
C LYS A 506 -20.63 -10.59 -13.17
N LEU A 507 -21.24 -9.42 -12.94
CA LEU A 507 -20.71 -8.36 -12.08
C LEU A 507 -21.47 -8.20 -10.75
N ARG A 508 -22.31 -9.18 -10.39
CA ARG A 508 -22.66 -9.44 -8.99
C ARG A 508 -22.45 -10.93 -8.76
N GLY A 509 -21.64 -11.26 -7.74
CA GLY A 509 -21.32 -12.63 -7.40
C GLY A 509 -22.59 -13.41 -7.05
N GLU A 510 -22.99 -14.27 -7.96
CA GLU A 510 -23.70 -15.51 -7.66
C GLU A 510 -22.92 -16.63 -8.36
N GLN A 511 -22.06 -17.26 -7.57
CA GLN A 511 -21.80 -18.70 -7.55
C GLN A 511 -21.08 -19.03 -6.25
#